data_AF-A0A2V5N857-F1
#
_entry.id   AF-A0A2V5N857-F1
#
_cell.length_a   1.000
_cell.length_b   1.000
_cell.length_c   1.000
_cell.angle_alpha   90.00
_cell.angle_beta   90.00
_cell.angle_gamma   90.00
#
_symmetry.space_group_name_H-M   'P 1'
#
loop_
_entity.id
_entity.type
_entity.pdbx_description
1 polymer ?
#
loop_
_entity_poly.entity_id
_entity_poly.type
_entity_poly.pdbx_seq_one_letter_code
_entity_poly.pdbx_strand_id
1 'polypeptide(L)'
;FWVGLSTPKQEKFMAAFLPKLDVALMIGVGAAFDFHSGRVKQAPLWVQRSGLEWIFRLSQEPRRLWRRYLKNNPRFIFWAGCQLLGLKRFEME
;
A
#
# COMPACT_ATOMS: atom_id res chain seq x y z
N PHE A 1 19.39 0.32 -3.68
CA PHE A 1 18.79 -0.85 -4.33
C PHE A 1 17.27 -0.73 -4.27
N TRP A 2 16.58 -0.73 -5.42
CA TRP A 2 15.13 -0.55 -5.48
C TRP A 2 14.43 -1.91 -5.49
N VAL A 3 13.46 -2.13 -4.60
CA VAL A 3 12.73 -3.40 -4.47
C VAL A 3 11.28 -3.18 -4.88
N GLY A 4 10.88 -3.68 -6.05
CA GLY A 4 9.53 -3.59 -6.58
C GLY A 4 8.71 -4.86 -6.33
N LEU A 5 8.44 -5.19 -5.08
CA LEU A 5 7.67 -6.38 -4.70
C LEU A 5 6.40 -5.97 -3.92
N SER A 6 5.35 -6.79 -3.97
CA SER A 6 4.16 -6.54 -3.16
C SER A 6 4.39 -6.84 -1.68
N THR A 7 3.84 -6.03 -0.78
CA THR A 7 3.78 -6.35 0.66
C THR A 7 3.07 -7.69 0.90
N PRO A 8 3.59 -8.59 1.77
CA PRO A 8 4.76 -8.44 2.65
C PRO A 8 6.07 -9.00 2.04
N LYS A 9 6.09 -9.38 0.76
CA LYS A 9 7.25 -10.03 0.12
C LYS A 9 8.44 -9.09 0.03
N GLN A 10 8.18 -7.80 -0.16
CA GLN A 10 9.20 -6.77 -0.24
C GLN A 10 10.01 -6.67 1.04
N GLU A 11 9.32 -6.57 2.17
CA GLU A 11 9.89 -6.42 3.49
C GLU A 11 10.66 -7.69 3.88
N LYS A 12 10.11 -8.87 3.56
CA LYS A 12 10.80 -10.15 3.75
C LYS A 12 12.06 -10.29 2.90
N PHE A 13 12.01 -9.87 1.64
CA PHE A 13 13.17 -9.87 0.76
C PHE A 13 14.25 -8.93 1.30
N MET A 14 13.87 -7.69 1.63
CA MET A 14 14.80 -6.70 2.19
C MET A 14 15.45 -7.23 3.47
N ALA A 15 14.67 -7.74 4.42
CA ALA A 15 15.21 -8.29 5.67
C ALA A 15 16.17 -9.47 5.43
N ALA A 16 15.88 -10.35 4.46
CA ALA A 16 16.69 -11.54 4.19
C ALA A 16 17.98 -11.25 3.40
N PHE A 17 17.98 -10.20 2.57
CA PHE A 17 19.07 -9.90 1.63
C PHE A 17 19.88 -8.65 1.98
N LEU A 18 19.37 -7.77 2.85
CA LEU A 18 20.13 -6.61 3.35
C LEU A 18 21.50 -7.00 3.93
N PRO A 19 21.65 -8.04 4.78
CA PRO A 19 22.97 -8.43 5.28
C PRO A 19 23.86 -9.17 4.26
N LYS A 20 23.32 -9.51 3.07
CA LYS A 20 24.02 -10.32 2.06
C LYS A 20 24.47 -9.51 0.84
N LEU A 21 23.92 -8.30 0.67
CA LEU A 21 24.19 -7.45 -0.47
C LEU A 21 25.00 -6.25 0.00
N ASP A 22 26.05 -5.91 -0.75
CA ASP A 22 26.84 -4.70 -0.52
C ASP A 22 26.07 -3.48 -1.04
N VAL A 23 25.08 -3.04 -0.28
CA VAL A 23 24.22 -1.90 -0.60
C VAL A 23 24.04 -0.99 0.60
N ALA A 24 24.24 0.30 0.41
CA ALA A 24 24.04 1.29 1.47
C ALA A 24 22.57 1.44 1.89
N LEU A 25 21.63 1.21 0.96
CA LEU A 25 20.20 1.38 1.20
C LEU A 25 19.35 0.48 0.29
N MET A 26 18.30 -0.11 0.87
CA MET A 26 17.21 -0.75 0.14
C MET A 26 15.93 0.08 0.27
N ILE A 27 15.32 0.43 -0.86
CA ILE A 27 14.06 1.19 -0.89
C ILE A 27 12.98 0.33 -1.52
N GLY A 28 11.93 0.09 -0.74
CA GLY A 28 10.75 -0.60 -1.20
C GLY A 28 9.81 0.32 -1.98
N VAL A 29 9.60 0.04 -3.27
CA VAL A 29 8.79 0.88 -4.18
C VAL A 29 7.47 0.25 -4.59
N GLY A 30 7.23 -1.00 -4.21
CA GLY A 30 6.00 -1.72 -4.52
C GLY A 30 5.71 -1.75 -6.01
N ALA A 31 4.52 -1.27 -6.39
CA ALA A 31 4.04 -1.25 -7.76
C ALA A 31 4.56 -0.06 -8.61
N ALA A 32 5.54 0.71 -8.14
CA ALA A 32 6.05 1.88 -8.88
C ALA A 32 6.51 1.53 -10.30
N PHE A 33 7.20 0.40 -10.49
CA PHE A 33 7.60 -0.06 -11.82
C PHE A 33 6.41 -0.49 -12.68
N ASP A 34 5.35 -1.04 -12.10
CA ASP A 34 4.13 -1.39 -12.83
C ASP A 34 3.42 -0.15 -13.39
N PHE A 35 3.46 0.96 -12.64
CA PHE A 35 2.96 2.26 -13.14
C PHE A 35 3.87 2.83 -14.21
N HIS A 36 5.19 2.81 -14.00
CA HIS A 36 6.15 3.42 -14.92
C HIS A 36 6.27 2.66 -16.25
N SER A 37 6.05 1.34 -16.23
CA SER A 37 6.00 0.49 -17.43
C SER A 37 4.66 0.56 -18.18
N GLY A 38 3.65 1.27 -17.64
CA GLY A 38 2.30 1.31 -18.20
C GLY A 38 1.49 0.02 -18.03
N ARG A 39 2.02 -0.96 -17.28
CA ARG A 39 1.34 -2.24 -17.01
C ARG A 39 0.07 -2.04 -16.17
N VAL A 40 0.11 -1.12 -15.21
CA VAL A 40 -1.05 -0.76 -14.37
C VAL A 40 -1.43 0.68 -14.62
N LYS A 41 -2.72 0.93 -14.86
CA LYS A 41 -3.24 2.28 -15.06
C LYS A 41 -3.35 2.99 -13.73
N GLN A 42 -2.73 4.16 -13.62
CA GLN A 42 -2.90 5.04 -12.48
C GLN A 42 -4.29 5.69 -12.51
N ALA A 43 -4.87 5.97 -11.34
CA ALA A 43 -6.16 6.64 -11.28
C ALA A 43 -6.08 8.07 -11.84
N PRO A 44 -7.16 8.65 -12.41
CA PRO A 44 -7.18 10.06 -12.74
C PRO A 44 -6.81 10.93 -11.54
N LEU A 45 -6.17 12.08 -11.78
CA LEU A 45 -5.65 12.94 -10.70
C LEU A 45 -6.72 13.35 -9.67
N TRP A 46 -7.97 13.57 -10.10
CA TRP A 46 -9.06 13.90 -9.18
C TRP A 46 -9.42 12.74 -8.23
N VAL A 47 -9.27 11.50 -8.67
CA VAL A 47 -9.48 10.29 -7.86
C VAL A 47 -8.32 10.09 -6.88
N GLN A 48 -7.09 10.35 -7.33
CA GLN A 48 -5.91 10.31 -6.45
C GLN A 48 -6.05 11.35 -5.34
N ARG A 49 -6.42 12.59 -5.69
CA ARG A 49 -6.59 13.70 -4.74
C ARG A 49 -7.74 13.51 -3.76
N SER A 50 -8.78 12.76 -4.11
CA SER A 50 -9.90 12.46 -3.22
C SER A 50 -9.63 11.32 -2.24
N GLY A 51 -8.48 10.64 -2.34
CA GLY A 51 -8.17 9.46 -1.53
C GLY A 51 -8.97 8.22 -1.93
N LEU A 52 -9.68 8.24 -3.06
CA LEU A 52 -10.51 7.14 -3.56
C LEU A 52 -9.77 6.20 -4.51
N GLU A 53 -8.45 6.32 -4.61
CA GLU A 53 -7.63 5.47 -5.48
C GLU A 53 -7.82 3.98 -5.18
N TRP A 54 -8.05 3.60 -3.93
CA TRP A 54 -8.31 2.21 -3.55
C TRP A 54 -9.59 1.65 -4.20
N ILE A 55 -10.63 2.47 -4.41
CA ILE A 55 -11.85 2.05 -5.11
C ILE A 55 -11.55 1.81 -6.59
N PHE A 56 -10.81 2.73 -7.21
CA PHE A 56 -10.39 2.60 -8.60
C PHE A 56 -9.50 1.38 -8.83
N ARG A 57 -8.59 1.07 -7.90
CA ARG A 57 -7.78 -0.16 -7.97
C ARG A 57 -8.65 -1.40 -7.78
N LEU A 58 -9.63 -1.36 -6.89
CA LEU A 58 -10.56 -2.48 -6.67
C LEU A 58 -11.40 -2.78 -7.92
N SER A 59 -11.82 -1.75 -8.66
CA SER A 59 -12.57 -1.97 -9.91
C SER A 59 -11.70 -2.57 -11.02
N GLN A 60 -10.40 -2.29 -11.04
CA GLN A 60 -9.47 -2.89 -12.00
C GLN A 60 -9.06 -4.33 -11.63
N GLU A 61 -8.79 -4.61 -10.36
CA GLU A 61 -8.34 -5.93 -9.90
C GLU A 61 -9.24 -6.52 -8.80
N PRO A 62 -10.55 -6.73 -9.07
CA PRO A 62 -11.51 -7.11 -8.04
C PRO A 62 -11.14 -8.44 -7.40
N ARG A 63 -10.76 -9.45 -8.19
CA ARG A 63 -10.40 -10.80 -7.69
C ARG A 63 -9.20 -10.82 -6.75
N ARG A 64 -8.24 -9.89 -6.92
CA ARG A 64 -7.01 -9.83 -6.12
C ARG A 64 -7.19 -8.95 -4.88
N LEU A 65 -7.85 -7.81 -5.02
CA LEU A 65 -7.89 -6.79 -3.97
C LEU A 65 -9.10 -6.89 -3.03
N TRP A 66 -10.21 -7.51 -3.44
CA TRP A 66 -11.44 -7.54 -2.63
C TRP A 66 -11.25 -8.09 -1.22
N ARG A 67 -10.52 -9.20 -1.06
CA ARG A 67 -10.30 -9.84 0.25
C ARG A 67 -9.56 -8.92 1.22
N ARG A 68 -8.61 -8.14 0.71
CA ARG A 68 -7.80 -7.23 1.51
C ARG A 68 -8.59 -5.97 1.85
N TYR A 69 -9.24 -5.36 0.87
CA TYR A 69 -9.90 -4.07 1.05
C TYR A 69 -11.19 -4.18 1.85
N LEU A 70 -12.02 -5.22 1.64
CA LEU A 70 -13.24 -5.39 2.42
C LEU A 70 -12.99 -5.78 3.88
N LYS A 71 -11.80 -6.30 4.21
CA LYS A 71 -11.44 -6.61 5.60
C LYS A 71 -10.72 -5.44 6.28
N ASN A 72 -9.75 -4.84 5.59
CA ASN A 72 -8.88 -3.84 6.20
C ASN A 72 -9.48 -2.43 6.15
N ASN A 73 -10.15 -2.05 5.06
CA ASN A 73 -10.65 -0.68 4.90
C ASN A 73 -11.78 -0.35 5.88
N PRO A 74 -12.78 -1.23 6.12
CA PRO A 74 -13.81 -0.95 7.13
C PRO A 74 -13.23 -0.85 8.54
N ARG A 75 -12.24 -1.69 8.88
CA ARG A 75 -11.52 -1.60 10.16
C ARG A 75 -10.79 -0.27 10.27
N PHE A 76 -10.10 0.15 9.21
CA PHE A 76 -9.41 1.44 9.18
C PHE A 76 -10.39 2.60 9.33
N ILE A 77 -11.47 2.63 8.57
CA ILE A 77 -12.49 3.69 8.64
C ILE A 77 -13.11 3.75 10.04
N PHE A 78 -13.42 2.60 10.63
CA PHE A 78 -13.96 2.54 11.99
C PHE A 78 -12.98 3.14 13.01
N TRP A 79 -11.72 2.69 13.01
CA TRP A 79 -10.73 3.20 13.95
C TRP A 79 -10.38 4.66 13.73
N ALA A 80 -10.24 5.09 12.47
CA ALA A 80 -10.04 6.49 12.11
C ALA A 80 -11.23 7.34 12.55
N GLY A 81 -12.46 6.85 12.38
CA GLY A 81 -13.68 7.49 12.87
C GLY A 81 -13.70 7.62 14.39
N CYS A 82 -13.40 6.55 15.12
CA CYS A 82 -13.27 6.59 16.58
C CYS A 82 -12.20 7.60 17.03
N GLN A 83 -11.10 7.71 16.29
CA GLN A 83 -10.04 8.68 16.60
C GLN A 83 -10.48 10.13 16.33
N LEU A 84 -11.14 10.39 15.20
CA LEU A 84 -11.67 11.72 14.87
C LEU A 84 -12.77 12.18 15.83
N LEU A 85 -13.58 11.24 16.34
CA LEU A 85 -14.62 11.50 17.34
C LEU A 85 -14.07 11.58 18.78
N GLY A 86 -12.76 11.42 18.98
CA GLY A 86 -12.13 11.47 20.31
C GLY A 86 -12.43 10.26 21.21
N LEU A 87 -13.07 9.22 20.67
CA LEU A 87 -13.44 8.00 21.41
C LEU A 87 -12.25 7.08 21.69
N LYS A 88 -11.18 7.22 20.91
CA LYS A 88 -9.96 6.42 21.08
C LYS A 88 -8.73 7.18 20.59
N ARG A 89 -7.70 7.26 21.43
CA ARG A 89 -6.38 7.77 21.05
C ARG A 89 -5.46 6.58 20.80
N PHE A 90 -4.79 6.57 19.65
CA PHE A 90 -3.74 5.61 19.37
C PHE A 90 -2.42 6.29 19.67
N GLU A 91 -1.67 5.76 20.64
CA GLU A 91 -0.30 6.18 20.89
C GLU A 91 0.59 5.66 19.76
N MET A 92 1.46 6.53 19.25
CA MET A 92 2.46 6.18 18.26
C MET A 92 3.74 5.86 19.05
N GLU A 93 3.97 4.57 19.33
CA GLU A 93 5.26 4.08 19.83
C GLU A 93 6.33 4.10 18.73
#